data_AF-A0A2W1D3N9-F1
#
_entry.id   AF-A0A2W1D3N9-F1
#
_cell.length_a   1.000
_cell.length_b   1.000
_cell.length_c   1.000
_cell.angle_alpha   90.00
_cell.angle_beta   90.00
_cell.angle_gamma   90.00
#
_symmetry.space_group_name_H-M   'P 1'
#
loop_
_entity.id
_entity.type
_entity.pdbx_description
1 polymer ?
#
loop_
_entity_poly.entity_id
_entity_poly.type
_entity_poly.pdbx_seq_one_letter_code
_entity_poly.pdbx_strand_id
1 'polypeptide(L)'
;MDISALVNHDGEAAVPPRRSFSHPHSLFASSPVTPAAKLPTPSPKTIHKQMSPKRKRNDPKPIWAYREGEELPPELKALEEQQRKQSRPPPPQPTLSSAPAVQPPHVVHAQPAPAHPPQRQHSSPMVERNGPPSSDARVTPPFERPISDAAFIYDDVSHHVCEFIWTTAVNNEMVRKAISDPRVQLEVEARWGQIIDTQSSQRLRGFWRTETVLNTEAIQVKFESTMTALQHQRMNMYLNTQVRHSKQPSSSRPAIDYRHTYETDLFYELDQEGFLKLNPIVQQLINQSGSRQRVRVTRDKNTGEFLRAIIKHRIGNLEVSSPKTEWDYRIGINLEIDFPGSVESLKPAVEGGKTVESMKRQKDRMSYSWLGAYQVDLTQVTQGPSKNHELELELTSDVLIAEADKARRNEANRYESLINGMMNNLRVLSREITGPPGA
;
A
#
# COMPACT_ATOMS: atom_id res chain seq x y z
N MET A 1 -14.15 2.62 -44.97
CA MET A 1 -13.91 4.07 -44.85
C MET A 1 -12.43 4.23 -44.51
N ASP A 2 -11.74 4.93 -45.39
CA ASP A 2 -10.28 4.96 -45.52
C ASP A 2 -9.66 5.98 -44.55
N ILE A 3 -8.60 5.58 -43.86
CA ILE A 3 -8.00 6.27 -42.69
C ILE A 3 -6.73 7.04 -43.08
N SER A 4 -6.54 7.28 -44.38
CA SER A 4 -5.31 7.86 -44.96
C SER A 4 -5.31 9.38 -45.10
N ALA A 5 -6.30 10.10 -44.56
CA ALA A 5 -6.50 11.53 -44.84
C ALA A 5 -6.13 12.53 -43.72
N LEU A 6 -5.29 12.18 -42.74
CA LEU A 6 -4.91 13.11 -41.65
C LEU A 6 -3.40 13.21 -41.41
N VAL A 7 -2.62 13.29 -42.49
CA VAL A 7 -1.19 13.59 -42.43
C VAL A 7 -0.81 14.70 -43.42
N ASN A 8 -0.47 15.85 -42.84
CA ASN A 8 0.47 16.92 -43.24
C ASN A 8 0.15 17.95 -44.35
N HIS A 9 0.25 19.22 -43.95
CA HIS A 9 1.11 20.32 -44.45
C HIS A 9 0.75 21.59 -43.63
N ASP A 10 1.57 22.58 -43.26
CA ASP A 10 3.01 22.92 -43.35
C ASP A 10 3.27 24.12 -42.40
N GLY A 11 4.53 24.44 -42.08
CA GLY A 11 4.93 25.82 -41.78
C GLY A 11 5.99 26.07 -40.71
N GLU A 12 7.26 25.79 -41.07
CA GLU A 12 8.53 26.38 -40.61
C GLU A 12 8.58 27.40 -39.44
N ALA A 13 9.44 27.07 -38.45
CA ALA A 13 10.48 27.97 -37.97
C ALA A 13 11.62 27.16 -37.31
N ALA A 14 12.82 27.26 -37.89
CA ALA A 14 14.03 26.55 -37.52
C ALA A 14 14.79 27.21 -36.35
N VAL A 15 15.23 26.43 -35.36
CA VAL A 15 16.43 26.70 -34.52
C VAL A 15 17.06 25.36 -34.08
N PRO A 16 18.39 25.15 -34.21
CA PRO A 16 19.03 23.83 -34.12
C PRO A 16 19.34 23.36 -32.68
N PRO A 17 19.59 22.03 -32.48
CA PRO A 17 19.91 21.46 -31.18
C PRO A 17 21.36 21.72 -30.76
N ARG A 18 21.53 22.22 -29.52
CA ARG A 18 22.83 22.39 -28.88
C ARG A 18 23.42 21.03 -28.48
N ARG A 19 24.30 20.50 -29.33
CA ARG A 19 25.26 19.44 -28.96
C ARG A 19 26.19 19.97 -27.87
N SER A 20 26.35 19.20 -26.80
CA SER A 20 27.47 19.37 -25.85
C SER A 20 28.27 18.08 -25.85
N PHE A 21 29.58 18.26 -26.00
CA PHE A 21 30.55 17.25 -26.37
C PHE A 21 30.89 16.32 -25.21
N SER A 22 30.96 15.02 -25.51
CA SER A 22 31.80 14.06 -24.83
C SER A 22 33.28 14.41 -25.04
N HIS A 23 34.07 14.52 -23.98
CA HIS A 23 35.46 14.03 -23.97
C HIS A 23 35.86 13.55 -22.57
N PRO A 24 36.61 12.44 -22.46
CA PRO A 24 36.98 11.81 -21.20
C PRO A 24 38.41 12.17 -20.79
N HIS A 25 38.64 12.54 -19.52
CA HIS A 25 39.97 12.40 -18.93
C HIS A 25 39.87 11.99 -17.46
N SER A 26 40.33 10.77 -17.22
CA SER A 26 40.69 10.19 -15.93
C SER A 26 42.00 10.82 -15.45
N LEU A 27 42.02 11.35 -14.22
CA LEU A 27 43.21 11.39 -13.38
C LEU A 27 42.80 11.23 -11.91
N PHE A 28 43.33 10.18 -11.29
CA PHE A 28 43.27 9.90 -9.86
C PHE A 28 43.99 11.01 -9.08
N ALA A 29 43.36 11.51 -8.01
CA ALA A 29 44.04 12.27 -6.98
C ALA A 29 43.48 11.87 -5.60
N SER A 30 44.39 11.38 -4.75
CA SER A 30 44.17 10.92 -3.40
C SER A 30 43.84 12.07 -2.45
N SER A 31 42.85 11.90 -1.58
CA SER A 31 42.46 12.89 -0.56
C SER A 31 43.55 13.10 0.50
N PRO A 32 43.78 14.35 0.97
CA PRO A 32 44.65 14.60 2.10
C PRO A 32 43.90 14.37 3.42
N VAL A 33 44.54 13.62 4.33
CA VAL A 33 44.11 13.38 5.71
C VAL A 33 44.36 14.65 6.53
N THR A 34 43.33 15.21 7.15
CA THR A 34 43.45 16.27 8.16
C THR A 34 43.45 15.68 9.58
N PRO A 35 44.33 16.15 10.49
CA PRO A 35 44.37 15.66 11.86
C PRO A 35 43.25 16.26 12.71
N ALA A 36 42.57 15.40 13.48
CA ALA A 36 41.46 15.74 14.35
C ALA A 36 41.88 16.68 15.50
N ALA A 37 41.18 17.81 15.62
CA ALA A 37 41.28 18.74 16.73
C ALA A 37 40.66 18.12 18.01
N LYS A 38 41.37 18.25 19.14
CA LYS A 38 40.90 17.85 20.48
C LYS A 38 39.99 18.95 21.05
N LEU A 39 38.76 18.59 21.39
CA LEU A 39 37.87 19.37 22.26
C LEU A 39 37.79 18.70 23.65
N PRO A 40 37.76 19.47 24.76
CA PRO A 40 37.71 18.92 26.12
C PRO A 40 36.28 18.55 26.53
N THR A 41 36.11 17.32 27.02
CA THR A 41 34.85 16.79 27.57
C THR A 41 34.81 17.00 29.09
N PRO A 42 33.67 17.39 29.71
CA PRO A 42 33.50 17.36 31.15
C PRO A 42 33.18 15.95 31.66
N SER A 43 33.64 15.64 32.87
CA SER A 43 33.59 14.33 33.52
C SER A 43 32.19 13.94 34.01
N PRO A 44 31.78 12.67 33.83
CA PRO A 44 30.78 12.05 34.70
C PRO A 44 31.37 10.93 35.57
N LYS A 45 30.81 10.84 36.77
CA LYS A 45 31.18 9.97 37.89
C LYS A 45 31.12 8.49 37.52
N THR A 46 32.17 7.77 37.91
CA THR A 46 32.41 6.34 37.75
C THR A 46 31.51 5.50 38.66
N ILE A 47 30.72 4.58 38.09
CA ILE A 47 30.41 3.29 38.71
C ILE A 47 31.19 2.25 37.91
N HIS A 48 32.31 1.80 38.45
CA HIS A 48 33.13 0.77 37.82
C HIS A 48 32.39 -0.58 37.83
N LYS A 49 31.81 -0.99 36.69
CA LYS A 49 31.71 -2.42 36.38
C LYS A 49 33.12 -2.90 36.04
N GLN A 50 33.68 -3.78 36.86
CA GLN A 50 34.94 -4.46 36.58
C GLN A 50 34.86 -5.11 35.20
N MET A 51 35.76 -4.72 34.30
CA MET A 51 35.96 -5.46 33.05
C MET A 51 36.53 -6.84 33.40
N SER A 52 35.92 -7.88 32.83
CA SER A 52 36.42 -9.25 32.94
C SER A 52 37.87 -9.34 32.39
N PRO A 53 38.76 -10.10 33.05
CA PRO A 53 40.17 -10.16 32.69
C PRO A 53 40.36 -10.64 31.24
N LYS A 54 41.33 -10.06 30.54
CA LYS A 54 41.74 -10.51 29.20
C LYS A 54 42.16 -11.98 29.26
N ARG A 55 41.60 -12.81 28.37
CA ARG A 55 41.92 -14.24 28.26
C ARG A 55 43.43 -14.45 28.16
N LYS A 56 43.94 -15.41 28.91
CA LYS A 56 45.36 -15.82 28.83
C LYS A 56 45.53 -16.65 27.56
N ARG A 57 46.74 -16.62 26.98
CA ARG A 57 47.09 -17.29 25.72
C ARG A 57 46.82 -18.81 25.72
N ASN A 58 46.64 -19.42 26.90
CA ASN A 58 46.43 -20.85 27.09
C ASN A 58 44.99 -21.20 27.53
N ASP A 59 44.03 -20.25 27.49
CA ASP A 59 42.65 -20.56 27.82
C ASP A 59 42.01 -21.41 26.70
N PRO A 60 41.24 -22.47 27.05
CA PRO A 60 40.60 -23.31 26.05
C PRO A 60 39.65 -22.51 25.17
N LYS A 61 39.56 -22.96 23.92
CA LYS A 61 38.69 -22.39 22.90
C LYS A 61 37.24 -22.43 23.42
N PRO A 62 36.45 -21.34 23.32
CA PRO A 62 35.06 -21.36 23.75
C PRO A 62 34.20 -22.12 22.74
N ILE A 63 33.06 -22.64 23.17
CA ILE A 63 32.21 -23.54 22.36
C ILE A 63 31.79 -22.92 21.01
N TRP A 64 31.51 -21.61 20.96
CA TRP A 64 31.13 -20.89 19.73
C TRP A 64 32.26 -20.71 18.71
N ALA A 65 33.51 -20.99 19.08
CA ALA A 65 34.65 -20.89 18.17
C ALA A 65 34.97 -22.22 17.48
N TYR A 66 34.42 -23.35 17.93
CA TYR A 66 34.59 -24.66 17.27
C TYR A 66 33.81 -24.69 15.95
N ARG A 67 34.42 -25.21 14.89
CA ARG A 67 33.77 -25.37 13.59
C ARG A 67 32.95 -26.65 13.55
N GLU A 68 31.96 -26.69 12.68
CA GLU A 68 31.12 -27.88 12.46
C GLU A 68 32.00 -29.06 11.98
N GLY A 69 32.04 -30.14 12.77
CA GLY A 69 32.90 -31.31 12.55
C GLY A 69 34.20 -31.37 13.37
N GLU A 70 34.54 -30.33 14.13
CA GLU A 70 35.70 -30.32 15.05
C GLU A 70 35.32 -31.04 16.36
N GLU A 71 36.14 -32.00 16.83
CA GLU A 71 35.83 -32.72 18.07
C GLU A 71 35.90 -31.80 19.30
N LEU A 72 34.77 -31.68 20.00
CA LEU A 72 34.69 -30.93 21.24
C LEU A 72 35.36 -31.68 22.42
N PRO A 73 36.09 -30.97 23.30
CA PRO A 73 36.58 -31.52 24.56
C PRO A 73 35.45 -32.07 25.44
N PRO A 74 35.71 -33.08 26.29
CA PRO A 74 34.69 -33.75 27.11
C PRO A 74 33.87 -32.79 27.99
N GLU A 75 34.51 -31.76 28.53
CA GLU A 75 33.86 -30.74 29.38
C GLU A 75 32.85 -29.88 28.61
N LEU A 76 33.12 -29.56 27.34
CA LEU A 76 32.20 -28.78 26.50
C LEU A 76 31.06 -29.64 25.95
N LYS A 77 31.31 -30.93 25.66
CA LYS A 77 30.26 -31.90 25.32
C LYS A 77 29.24 -32.06 26.45
N ALA A 78 29.70 -32.12 27.70
CA ALA A 78 28.82 -32.21 28.87
C ALA A 78 27.95 -30.95 29.04
N LEU A 79 28.52 -29.76 28.79
CA LEU A 79 27.79 -28.49 28.87
C LEU A 79 26.71 -28.37 27.80
N GLU A 80 27.00 -28.82 26.56
CA GLU A 80 26.03 -28.87 25.46
C GLU A 80 24.87 -29.82 25.77
N GLU A 81 25.17 -31.01 26.33
CA GLU A 81 24.14 -31.97 26.74
C GLU A 81 23.26 -31.46 27.88
N GLN A 82 23.84 -30.68 28.80
CA GLN A 82 23.12 -30.07 29.91
C GLN A 82 22.17 -28.94 29.43
N GLN A 83 22.60 -28.11 28.47
CA GLN A 83 21.73 -27.11 27.84
C GLN A 83 20.59 -27.75 27.04
N ARG A 84 20.86 -28.87 26.33
CA ARG A 84 19.82 -29.66 25.64
C ARG A 84 18.80 -30.26 26.58
N LYS A 85 19.18 -30.64 27.81
CA LYS A 85 18.26 -31.19 28.81
C LYS A 85 17.36 -30.10 29.45
N GLN A 86 17.84 -28.87 29.59
CA GLN A 86 17.07 -27.74 30.14
C GLN A 86 16.02 -27.18 29.16
N SER A 87 16.17 -27.44 27.86
CA SER A 87 15.30 -26.91 26.79
C SER A 87 14.18 -27.88 26.37
N ARG A 88 14.01 -29.02 27.05
CA ARG A 88 13.00 -30.03 26.72
C ARG A 88 11.76 -29.88 27.62
N PRO A 89 10.55 -29.63 27.08
CA PRO A 89 9.32 -29.63 27.88
C PRO A 89 8.99 -31.04 28.40
N PRO A 90 8.33 -31.19 29.56
CA PRO A 90 7.98 -32.49 30.12
C PRO A 90 6.87 -33.17 29.28
N PRO A 91 6.88 -34.51 29.16
CA PRO A 91 5.85 -35.24 28.42
C PRO A 91 4.50 -35.27 29.17
N PRO A 92 3.36 -35.28 28.45
CA PRO A 92 2.04 -35.38 29.08
C PRO A 92 1.79 -36.78 29.63
N GLN A 93 1.21 -36.87 30.82
CA GLN A 93 0.81 -38.12 31.48
C GLN A 93 -0.52 -38.66 30.89
N PRO A 94 -0.65 -39.99 30.69
CA PRO A 94 -1.91 -40.60 30.24
C PRO A 94 -2.89 -40.80 31.41
N THR A 95 -4.15 -40.38 31.21
CA THR A 95 -5.27 -40.59 32.15
C THR A 95 -5.81 -42.01 32.04
N LEU A 96 -5.80 -42.74 33.16
CA LEU A 96 -6.48 -44.02 33.35
C LEU A 96 -7.95 -43.76 33.73
N SER A 97 -8.90 -44.33 32.98
CA SER A 97 -10.32 -44.37 33.37
C SER A 97 -10.74 -45.81 33.64
N SER A 98 -11.34 -46.04 34.81
CA SER A 98 -11.77 -47.35 35.33
C SER A 98 -13.30 -47.45 35.45
N ALA A 99 -13.89 -48.35 34.64
CA ALA A 99 -14.89 -49.38 34.97
C ALA A 99 -16.32 -48.98 35.53
N PRO A 100 -17.31 -49.91 35.68
CA PRO A 100 -18.51 -49.97 34.81
C PRO A 100 -19.88 -50.25 35.51
N ALA A 101 -20.92 -50.55 34.71
CA ALA A 101 -22.24 -51.18 35.01
C ALA A 101 -23.43 -50.21 35.27
N VAL A 102 -24.70 -50.44 34.87
CA VAL A 102 -25.60 -51.61 34.99
C VAL A 102 -26.83 -51.46 34.03
N GLN A 103 -27.30 -52.56 33.40
CA GLN A 103 -28.69 -52.82 32.90
C GLN A 103 -29.38 -53.83 33.88
N PRO A 104 -30.68 -54.26 33.85
CA PRO A 104 -31.75 -54.27 32.79
C PRO A 104 -33.20 -54.07 33.42
N PRO A 105 -34.37 -54.66 33.02
CA PRO A 105 -34.75 -55.56 31.88
C PRO A 105 -36.18 -55.44 31.22
N HIS A 106 -36.36 -56.26 30.15
CA HIS A 106 -37.60 -56.83 29.53
C HIS A 106 -38.31 -56.03 28.40
N VAL A 107 -38.93 -56.58 27.33
CA VAL A 107 -39.54 -57.89 27.00
C VAL A 107 -39.47 -58.16 25.47
N VAL A 108 -39.55 -59.43 25.08
CA VAL A 108 -39.46 -60.03 23.74
C VAL A 108 -40.83 -60.17 23.05
N HIS A 109 -40.94 -59.92 21.74
CA HIS A 109 -41.87 -60.63 20.83
C HIS A 109 -41.33 -60.63 19.39
N ALA A 110 -41.53 -61.76 18.69
CA ALA A 110 -40.90 -62.16 17.43
C ALA A 110 -41.90 -62.15 16.26
N GLN A 111 -41.40 -61.97 15.01
CA GLN A 111 -41.68 -62.78 13.79
C GLN A 111 -41.00 -62.18 12.51
N PRO A 112 -40.82 -62.95 11.40
CA PRO A 112 -39.54 -63.01 10.65
C PRO A 112 -39.50 -62.45 9.20
N ALA A 113 -38.25 -62.18 8.76
CA ALA A 113 -37.56 -62.16 7.44
C ALA A 113 -38.34 -62.33 6.09
N PRO A 114 -37.85 -61.82 4.92
CA PRO A 114 -36.41 -61.82 4.51
C PRO A 114 -35.88 -60.66 3.63
N ALA A 115 -34.57 -60.76 3.33
CA ALA A 115 -33.76 -60.14 2.25
C ALA A 115 -32.92 -58.90 2.58
N HIS A 116 -31.61 -59.12 2.76
CA HIS A 116 -30.56 -58.11 2.66
C HIS A 116 -30.18 -57.84 1.20
N PRO A 117 -29.84 -56.57 0.87
CA PRO A 117 -28.57 -56.32 0.22
C PRO A 117 -27.74 -55.25 0.95
N PRO A 118 -26.39 -55.25 0.77
CA PRO A 118 -25.47 -54.47 1.59
C PRO A 118 -25.40 -52.99 1.20
N GLN A 119 -25.04 -52.19 2.21
CA GLN A 119 -24.85 -50.74 2.17
C GLN A 119 -23.76 -50.34 1.17
N ARG A 120 -24.08 -49.33 0.35
CA ARG A 120 -23.16 -48.62 -0.54
C ARG A 120 -22.28 -47.66 0.29
N GLN A 121 -20.99 -47.94 0.33
CA GLN A 121 -19.96 -46.97 0.67
C GLN A 121 -19.75 -46.03 -0.53
N HIS A 122 -19.74 -44.73 -0.27
CA HIS A 122 -19.43 -43.72 -1.27
C HIS A 122 -17.94 -43.78 -1.63
N SER A 123 -17.66 -44.16 -2.87
CA SER A 123 -16.34 -44.21 -3.50
C SER A 123 -15.94 -42.85 -4.06
N SER A 124 -14.85 -42.29 -3.52
CA SER A 124 -14.02 -41.29 -4.21
C SER A 124 -13.12 -42.01 -5.23
N PRO A 125 -12.99 -41.54 -6.49
CA PRO A 125 -12.17 -42.23 -7.47
C PRO A 125 -10.68 -41.95 -7.22
N MET A 126 -9.97 -42.99 -6.79
CA MET A 126 -8.51 -43.07 -6.78
C MET A 126 -8.07 -43.39 -8.21
N VAL A 127 -7.45 -42.42 -8.89
CA VAL A 127 -6.81 -42.68 -10.19
C VAL A 127 -5.43 -43.28 -9.90
N GLU A 128 -5.31 -44.59 -10.13
CA GLU A 128 -4.01 -45.27 -10.27
C GLU A 128 -3.24 -44.64 -11.43
N ARG A 129 -2.05 -44.11 -11.15
CA ARG A 129 -1.09 -43.70 -12.17
C ARG A 129 0.21 -44.47 -11.96
N ASN A 130 0.19 -45.76 -12.29
CA ASN A 130 1.41 -46.52 -12.55
C ASN A 130 1.85 -46.26 -13.99
N GLY A 131 2.63 -45.20 -14.17
CA GLY A 131 3.47 -44.97 -15.35
C GLY A 131 4.87 -44.59 -14.87
N PRO A 132 5.95 -45.01 -15.56
CA PRO A 132 7.30 -44.64 -15.16
C PRO A 132 7.42 -43.11 -15.11
N PRO A 133 8.18 -42.55 -14.15
CA PRO A 133 8.31 -41.10 -14.03
C PRO A 133 8.95 -40.58 -15.32
N SER A 134 8.22 -39.72 -16.03
CA SER A 134 8.80 -38.92 -17.10
C SER A 134 9.94 -38.11 -16.48
N SER A 135 11.15 -38.45 -16.88
CA SER A 135 12.37 -37.74 -16.54
C SER A 135 12.25 -36.25 -16.91
N ASP A 136 12.43 -35.42 -15.90
CA ASP A 136 13.14 -34.14 -15.95
C ASP A 136 12.65 -33.08 -16.95
N ALA A 137 11.50 -32.47 -16.65
CA ALA A 137 11.55 -31.02 -16.56
C ALA A 137 12.19 -30.71 -15.20
N ARG A 138 13.46 -30.27 -15.20
CA ARG A 138 14.16 -29.78 -14.01
C ARG A 138 13.42 -28.57 -13.44
N VAL A 139 12.32 -28.80 -12.73
CA VAL A 139 11.75 -27.81 -11.82
C VAL A 139 12.72 -27.82 -10.66
N THR A 140 13.65 -26.86 -10.66
CA THR A 140 14.43 -26.55 -9.46
C THR A 140 13.44 -26.46 -8.30
N PRO A 141 13.65 -27.22 -7.20
CA PRO A 141 12.75 -27.14 -6.07
C PRO A 141 12.63 -25.68 -5.64
N PRO A 142 11.43 -25.21 -5.24
CA PRO A 142 11.27 -23.86 -4.76
C PRO A 142 12.27 -23.63 -3.61
N PHE A 143 12.85 -22.42 -3.56
CA PHE A 143 13.65 -22.04 -2.41
C PHE A 143 12.81 -22.17 -1.14
N GLU A 144 13.44 -22.64 -0.07
CA GLU A 144 12.78 -22.84 1.22
C GLU A 144 12.27 -21.50 1.78
N ARG A 145 11.24 -21.60 2.63
CA ARG A 145 10.75 -20.46 3.41
C ARG A 145 11.86 -19.92 4.32
N PRO A 146 11.70 -18.69 4.84
CA PRO A 146 12.60 -18.14 5.85
C PRO A 146 12.70 -19.07 7.08
N ILE A 147 13.73 -18.87 7.92
CA ILE A 147 13.98 -19.67 9.14
C ILE A 147 12.77 -19.80 10.09
N SER A 148 11.83 -18.85 10.03
CA SER A 148 10.58 -18.86 10.80
C SER A 148 9.49 -19.78 10.23
N ASP A 149 9.72 -20.40 9.06
CA ASP A 149 8.74 -21.11 8.24
C ASP A 149 7.51 -20.26 7.84
N ALA A 150 7.62 -18.93 7.96
CA ALA A 150 6.55 -18.01 7.62
C ALA A 150 6.26 -18.04 6.10
N ALA A 151 4.98 -18.17 5.74
CA ALA A 151 4.54 -18.21 4.34
C ALA A 151 4.67 -16.85 3.63
N PHE A 152 4.65 -15.76 4.40
CA PHE A 152 4.74 -14.40 3.90
C PHE A 152 5.62 -13.57 4.84
N ILE A 153 6.49 -12.75 4.25
CA ILE A 153 7.29 -11.74 4.96
C ILE A 153 6.88 -10.39 4.40
N TYR A 154 6.59 -9.45 5.28
CA TYR A 154 6.20 -8.11 4.86
C TYR A 154 7.41 -7.33 4.30
N ASP A 155 7.10 -6.43 3.38
CA ASP A 155 8.03 -5.41 2.89
C ASP A 155 7.90 -4.17 3.79
N ASP A 156 9.01 -3.62 4.27
CA ASP A 156 8.99 -2.54 5.28
C ASP A 156 8.21 -1.31 4.83
N VAL A 157 8.32 -0.93 3.56
CA VAL A 157 7.58 0.23 3.02
C VAL A 157 6.08 -0.06 3.04
N SER A 158 5.66 -1.22 2.53
CA SER A 158 4.24 -1.58 2.47
C SER A 158 3.64 -1.79 3.86
N HIS A 159 4.42 -2.37 4.78
CA HIS A 159 4.03 -2.52 6.18
C HIS A 159 3.87 -1.17 6.86
N HIS A 160 4.77 -0.22 6.62
CA HIS A 160 4.64 1.13 7.16
C HIS A 160 3.41 1.87 6.62
N VAL A 161 3.02 1.64 5.36
CA VAL A 161 1.76 2.15 4.80
C VAL A 161 0.56 1.50 5.50
N CYS A 162 0.63 0.18 5.81
CA CYS A 162 -0.41 -0.50 6.58
C CYS A 162 -0.58 0.13 7.97
N GLU A 163 0.52 0.35 8.67
CA GLU A 163 0.56 0.98 9.99
C GLU A 163 0.04 2.42 9.96
N PHE A 164 0.43 3.21 8.94
CA PHE A 164 -0.09 4.56 8.75
C PHE A 164 -1.61 4.59 8.60
N ILE A 165 -2.17 3.75 7.72
CA ILE A 165 -3.63 3.66 7.54
C ILE A 165 -4.30 3.14 8.82
N TRP A 166 -3.67 2.16 9.48
CA TRP A 166 -4.19 1.56 10.69
C TRP A 166 -4.30 2.59 11.82
N THR A 167 -3.21 3.27 12.12
CA THR A 167 -3.13 4.28 13.18
C THR A 167 -4.01 5.50 12.87
N THR A 168 -4.02 5.95 11.62
CA THR A 168 -4.71 7.20 11.22
C THR A 168 -6.22 7.03 11.11
N ALA A 169 -6.70 5.85 10.66
CA ALA A 169 -8.12 5.62 10.39
C ALA A 169 -8.73 4.44 11.16
N VAL A 170 -8.08 3.27 11.18
CA VAL A 170 -8.68 2.04 11.74
C VAL A 170 -8.73 2.05 13.26
N ASN A 171 -7.63 2.41 13.92
CA ASN A 171 -7.48 2.51 15.37
C ASN A 171 -7.80 3.92 15.90
N ASN A 172 -8.22 4.83 15.00
CA ASN A 172 -8.64 6.16 15.37
C ASN A 172 -10.14 6.19 15.66
N GLU A 173 -10.51 6.07 16.93
CA GLU A 173 -11.91 6.02 17.36
C GLU A 173 -12.74 7.24 16.94
N MET A 174 -12.12 8.42 16.77
CA MET A 174 -12.84 9.60 16.29
C MET A 174 -13.23 9.47 14.82
N VAL A 175 -12.30 9.00 13.98
CA VAL A 175 -12.56 8.68 12.57
C VAL A 175 -13.58 7.55 12.46
N ARG A 176 -13.45 6.48 13.25
CA ARG A 176 -14.40 5.36 13.29
C ARG A 176 -15.82 5.80 13.65
N LYS A 177 -15.96 6.71 14.62
CA LYS A 177 -17.25 7.30 14.98
C LYS A 177 -17.79 8.21 13.86
N ALA A 178 -16.93 8.98 13.19
CA ALA A 178 -17.36 9.83 12.08
C ALA A 178 -17.95 9.00 10.94
N ILE A 179 -17.29 7.92 10.53
CA ILE A 179 -17.73 7.04 9.42
C ILE A 179 -18.88 6.09 9.79
N SER A 180 -19.32 6.09 11.05
CA SER A 180 -20.56 5.40 11.43
C SER A 180 -21.81 6.16 10.95
N ASP A 181 -21.64 7.44 10.61
CA ASP A 181 -22.64 8.22 9.90
C ASP A 181 -22.60 7.83 8.40
N PRO A 182 -23.72 7.38 7.81
CA PRO A 182 -23.76 6.97 6.41
C PRO A 182 -23.47 8.10 5.41
N ARG A 183 -23.47 9.36 5.87
CA ARG A 183 -23.08 10.53 5.07
C ARG A 183 -21.58 10.79 5.05
N VAL A 184 -20.79 9.99 5.76
CA VAL A 184 -19.34 10.19 5.90
C VAL A 184 -18.63 8.95 5.40
N GLN A 185 -17.89 9.11 4.31
CA GLN A 185 -17.11 8.05 3.70
C GLN A 185 -15.61 8.26 3.99
N LEU A 186 -14.93 7.18 4.40
CA LEU A 186 -13.47 7.18 4.44
C LEU A 186 -12.92 7.01 3.02
N GLU A 187 -12.04 7.91 2.59
CA GLU A 187 -11.32 7.81 1.34
C GLU A 187 -9.84 7.58 1.65
N VAL A 188 -9.31 6.44 1.18
CA VAL A 188 -7.88 6.16 1.18
C VAL A 188 -7.42 6.08 -0.27
N GLU A 189 -6.59 7.05 -0.64
CA GLU A 189 -6.13 7.23 -2.01
C GLU A 189 -4.62 7.40 -2.06
N ALA A 190 -4.00 6.88 -3.11
CA ALA A 190 -2.61 7.06 -3.43
C ALA A 190 -2.50 7.89 -4.71
N ARG A 191 -1.70 8.96 -4.68
CA ARG A 191 -1.43 9.80 -5.83
C ARG A 191 -0.01 9.63 -6.32
N TRP A 192 0.18 9.64 -7.62
CA TRP A 192 1.50 9.76 -8.25
C TRP A 192 1.84 11.23 -8.48
N GLY A 193 3.10 11.57 -8.23
CA GLY A 193 3.57 12.93 -8.37
C GLY A 193 5.05 13.04 -8.07
N GLN A 194 5.49 14.22 -7.64
CA GLN A 194 6.86 14.46 -7.22
C GLN A 194 6.89 15.11 -5.85
N ILE A 195 7.77 14.60 -4.98
CA ILE A 195 8.07 15.24 -3.70
C ILE A 195 9.15 16.29 -3.98
N ILE A 196 8.80 17.56 -3.80
CA ILE A 196 9.64 18.72 -4.09
C ILE A 196 10.21 19.24 -2.77
N ASP A 197 11.52 19.38 -2.70
CA ASP A 197 12.18 20.14 -1.65
C ASP A 197 11.82 21.62 -1.80
N THR A 198 11.24 22.22 -0.76
CA THR A 198 10.76 23.61 -0.82
C THR A 198 11.90 24.62 -0.93
N GLN A 199 13.12 24.27 -0.52
CA GLN A 199 14.27 25.17 -0.60
C GLN A 199 14.84 25.22 -2.02
N SER A 200 15.09 24.06 -2.63
CA SER A 200 15.63 23.98 -4.00
C SER A 200 14.58 24.09 -5.09
N SER A 201 13.29 23.90 -4.77
CA SER A 201 12.20 23.74 -5.74
C SER A 201 12.47 22.62 -6.77
N GLN A 202 13.29 21.64 -6.39
CA GLN A 202 13.59 20.46 -7.19
C GLN A 202 12.99 19.21 -6.54
N ARG A 203 12.79 18.18 -7.36
CA ARG A 203 12.42 16.87 -6.83
C ARG A 203 13.48 16.40 -5.84
N LEU A 204 13.04 16.00 -4.65
CA LEU A 204 13.88 15.55 -3.56
C LEU A 204 14.64 14.28 -3.96
N ARG A 205 15.97 14.35 -4.00
CA ARG A 205 16.86 13.26 -4.43
C ARG A 205 18.16 13.27 -3.62
N GLY A 206 18.93 12.17 -3.68
CA GLY A 206 20.33 12.12 -3.25
C GLY A 206 20.60 11.50 -1.88
N PHE A 207 19.58 11.31 -1.03
CA PHE A 207 19.75 10.76 0.32
C PHE A 207 19.51 9.24 0.42
N TRP A 208 18.65 8.69 -0.43
CA TRP A 208 18.34 7.24 -0.51
C TRP A 208 18.37 6.76 -1.96
N ARG A 209 18.53 5.45 -2.14
CA ARG A 209 18.67 4.81 -3.47
C ARG A 209 17.45 3.99 -3.90
N THR A 210 16.54 3.69 -2.99
CA THR A 210 15.38 2.82 -3.20
C THR A 210 14.11 3.50 -2.69
N GLU A 211 12.97 2.92 -3.01
CA GLU A 211 11.69 3.34 -2.44
C GLU A 211 11.79 3.44 -0.90
N THR A 212 11.32 4.54 -0.33
CA THR A 212 11.37 4.80 1.11
C THR A 212 10.23 5.69 1.55
N VAL A 213 9.69 5.43 2.73
CA VAL A 213 8.81 6.37 3.42
C VAL A 213 9.65 7.55 3.92
N LEU A 214 9.13 8.77 3.79
CA LEU A 214 9.78 9.98 4.28
C LEU A 214 9.28 10.36 5.68
N ASN A 215 10.20 10.80 6.52
CA ASN A 215 9.85 11.54 7.72
C ASN A 215 9.69 13.03 7.34
N THR A 216 8.47 13.42 6.98
CA THR A 216 8.15 14.79 6.56
C THR A 216 8.15 15.80 7.72
N GLU A 217 8.19 15.35 8.97
CA GLU A 217 8.37 16.25 10.12
C GLU A 217 9.80 16.78 10.20
N ALA A 218 10.77 16.02 9.68
CA ALA A 218 12.18 16.36 9.69
C ALA A 218 12.65 17.11 8.43
N ILE A 219 11.83 17.15 7.36
CA ILE A 219 12.23 17.69 6.05
C ILE A 219 11.11 18.58 5.49
N GLN A 220 11.47 19.78 5.03
CA GLN A 220 10.52 20.69 4.40
C GLN A 220 10.29 20.31 2.94
N VAL A 221 9.15 19.68 2.69
CA VAL A 221 8.77 19.20 1.36
C VAL A 221 7.33 19.56 1.03
N LYS A 222 7.04 19.63 -0.27
CA LYS A 222 5.67 19.63 -0.80
C LYS A 222 5.52 18.48 -1.79
N PHE A 223 4.30 18.07 -2.05
CA PHE A 223 4.01 17.07 -3.08
C PHE A 223 3.22 17.74 -4.21
N GLU A 224 3.65 17.51 -5.43
CA GLU A 224 3.00 17.99 -6.64
C GLU A 224 2.42 16.80 -7.40
N SER A 225 1.09 16.70 -7.38
CA SER A 225 0.33 15.67 -8.11
C SER A 225 0.15 16.11 -9.57
N THR A 226 1.18 15.93 -10.38
CA THR A 226 1.15 16.31 -11.80
C THR A 226 1.97 15.34 -12.63
N MET A 227 1.56 15.17 -13.89
CA MET A 227 2.34 14.48 -14.91
C MET A 227 2.23 15.22 -16.25
N THR A 228 3.16 14.94 -17.15
CA THR A 228 3.11 15.50 -18.50
C THR A 228 1.96 14.90 -19.32
N ALA A 229 1.47 15.64 -20.32
CA ALA A 229 0.45 15.14 -21.24
C ALA A 229 0.89 13.84 -21.96
N LEU A 230 2.18 13.70 -22.27
CA LEU A 230 2.74 12.49 -22.87
C LEU A 230 2.69 11.29 -21.90
N GLN A 231 3.05 11.50 -20.64
CA GLN A 231 2.94 10.46 -19.60
C GLN A 231 1.48 10.04 -19.41
N HIS A 232 0.55 11.00 -19.37
CA HIS A 232 -0.88 10.74 -19.29
C HIS A 232 -1.38 9.92 -20.48
N GLN A 233 -1.00 10.29 -21.71
CA GLN A 233 -1.37 9.56 -22.92
C GLN A 233 -0.84 8.12 -22.90
N ARG A 234 0.43 7.93 -22.51
CA ARG A 234 1.05 6.61 -22.38
C ARG A 234 0.33 5.76 -21.34
N MET A 235 0.03 6.33 -20.17
CA MET A 235 -0.71 5.63 -19.10
C MET A 235 -2.10 5.22 -19.58
N ASN A 236 -2.80 6.09 -20.29
CA ASN A 236 -4.11 5.77 -20.87
C ASN A 236 -4.04 4.58 -21.83
N MET A 237 -3.05 4.55 -22.72
CA MET A 237 -2.86 3.42 -23.65
C MET A 237 -2.57 2.11 -22.90
N TYR A 238 -1.73 2.17 -21.87
CA TYR A 238 -1.41 1.03 -21.03
C TYR A 238 -2.66 0.49 -20.32
N LEU A 239 -3.38 1.33 -19.57
CA LEU A 239 -4.57 0.93 -18.81
C LEU A 239 -5.67 0.36 -19.74
N ASN A 240 -5.93 0.98 -20.89
CA ASN A 240 -6.87 0.45 -21.89
C ASN A 240 -6.45 -0.91 -22.45
N THR A 241 -5.14 -1.15 -22.58
CA THR A 241 -4.62 -2.45 -22.98
C THR A 241 -4.86 -3.50 -21.89
N GLN A 242 -4.66 -3.15 -20.62
CA GLN A 242 -4.96 -4.03 -19.50
C GLN A 242 -6.45 -4.37 -19.40
N VAL A 243 -7.35 -3.41 -19.66
CA VAL A 243 -8.80 -3.66 -19.77
C VAL A 243 -9.09 -4.71 -20.85
N ARG A 244 -8.57 -4.52 -22.07
CA ARG A 244 -8.78 -5.47 -23.18
C ARG A 244 -8.26 -6.86 -22.86
N HIS A 245 -7.09 -6.96 -22.22
CA HIS A 245 -6.51 -8.24 -21.80
C HIS A 245 -7.34 -8.93 -20.71
N SER A 246 -7.88 -8.17 -19.75
CA SER A 246 -8.71 -8.72 -18.68
C SER A 246 -10.04 -9.31 -19.18
N LYS A 247 -10.55 -8.85 -20.33
CA LYS A 247 -11.82 -9.28 -20.92
C LYS A 247 -11.68 -10.38 -21.98
N GLN A 248 -10.47 -10.88 -22.23
CA GLN A 248 -10.27 -11.99 -23.17
C GLN A 248 -10.87 -13.28 -22.60
N PRO A 249 -11.52 -14.15 -23.42
CA PRO A 249 -12.11 -15.40 -22.94
C PRO A 249 -11.13 -16.36 -22.26
N SER A 250 -9.84 -16.31 -22.64
CA SER A 250 -8.76 -17.12 -22.06
C SER A 250 -8.08 -16.47 -20.86
N SER A 251 -8.54 -15.29 -20.42
CA SER A 251 -7.90 -14.56 -19.33
C SER A 251 -8.20 -15.21 -17.98
N SER A 252 -7.16 -15.56 -17.23
CA SER A 252 -7.28 -16.01 -15.85
C SER A 252 -7.29 -14.85 -14.85
N ARG A 253 -7.26 -13.59 -15.33
CA ARG A 253 -7.22 -12.38 -14.51
C ARG A 253 -8.65 -11.89 -14.25
N PRO A 254 -8.94 -11.30 -13.07
CA PRO A 254 -10.19 -10.59 -12.85
C PRO A 254 -10.44 -9.52 -13.91
N ALA A 255 -11.70 -9.38 -14.34
CA ALA A 255 -12.10 -8.34 -15.28
C ALA A 255 -11.85 -6.94 -14.69
N ILE A 256 -11.40 -6.03 -15.55
CA ILE A 256 -11.24 -4.61 -15.22
C ILE A 256 -12.39 -3.85 -15.88
N ASP A 257 -13.16 -3.15 -15.05
CA ASP A 257 -14.23 -2.27 -15.46
C ASP A 257 -13.70 -0.90 -15.84
N TYR A 258 -14.38 -0.25 -16.79
CA TYR A 258 -13.98 1.04 -17.34
C TYR A 258 -15.16 2.00 -17.35
N ARG A 259 -14.95 3.23 -16.86
CA ARG A 259 -15.93 4.32 -16.91
C ARG A 259 -15.24 5.61 -17.33
N HIS A 260 -15.90 6.39 -18.17
CA HIS A 260 -15.42 7.71 -18.58
C HIS A 260 -16.45 8.77 -18.15
N THR A 261 -16.01 9.75 -17.38
CA THR A 261 -16.88 10.81 -16.84
C THR A 261 -16.34 12.19 -17.15
N TYR A 262 -17.26 13.14 -17.34
CA TYR A 262 -16.97 14.54 -17.55
C TYR A 262 -17.68 15.35 -16.48
N GLU A 263 -16.92 15.85 -15.51
CA GLU A 263 -17.46 16.50 -14.32
C GLU A 263 -17.01 17.96 -14.27
N THR A 264 -17.79 18.80 -13.60
CA THR A 264 -17.43 20.17 -13.26
C THR A 264 -17.50 20.32 -11.75
N ASP A 265 -16.38 20.70 -11.14
CA ASP A 265 -16.30 21.05 -9.74
C ASP A 265 -16.34 22.57 -9.55
N LEU A 266 -17.20 23.02 -8.64
CA LEU A 266 -17.25 24.36 -8.09
C LEU A 266 -17.07 24.30 -6.57
N PHE A 267 -16.45 25.32 -6.01
CA PHE A 267 -16.22 25.40 -4.57
C PHE A 267 -17.01 26.54 -3.96
N TYR A 268 -17.54 26.27 -2.79
CA TYR A 268 -18.32 27.19 -2.01
C TYR A 268 -17.79 27.24 -0.59
N GLU A 269 -17.96 28.39 0.05
CA GLU A 269 -17.62 28.56 1.45
C GLU A 269 -18.60 27.77 2.32
N LEU A 270 -18.08 27.01 3.28
CA LEU A 270 -18.92 26.40 4.30
C LEU A 270 -19.33 27.51 5.29
N ASP A 271 -20.61 27.86 5.29
CA ASP A 271 -21.17 28.83 6.22
C ASP A 271 -21.44 28.21 7.60
N GLN A 272 -21.71 29.07 8.60
CA GLN A 272 -21.93 28.62 9.96
C GLN A 272 -23.18 27.73 10.07
N GLU A 273 -24.22 28.02 9.31
CA GLU A 273 -25.45 27.23 9.30
C GLU A 273 -25.20 25.82 8.74
N GLY A 274 -24.51 25.72 7.60
CA GLY A 274 -24.10 24.45 7.01
C GLY A 274 -23.19 23.65 7.93
N PHE A 275 -22.26 24.31 8.61
CA PHE A 275 -21.38 23.67 9.59
C PHE A 275 -22.14 23.06 10.78
N LEU A 276 -23.11 23.79 11.34
CA LEU A 276 -23.91 23.33 12.48
C LEU A 276 -24.82 22.14 12.12
N LYS A 277 -25.12 21.92 10.83
CA LYS A 277 -25.89 20.76 10.34
C LYS A 277 -25.05 19.47 10.24
N LEU A 278 -23.72 19.56 10.35
CA LEU A 278 -22.85 18.38 10.32
C LEU A 278 -22.96 17.60 11.63
N ASN A 279 -22.60 16.32 11.60
CA ASN A 279 -22.50 15.50 12.80
C ASN A 279 -21.53 16.12 13.82
N PRO A 280 -21.83 16.13 15.14
CA PRO A 280 -20.93 16.68 16.17
C PRO A 280 -19.49 16.17 16.12
N ILE A 281 -19.28 14.90 15.76
CA ILE A 281 -17.94 14.32 15.63
C ILE A 281 -17.19 14.94 14.44
N VAL A 282 -17.88 15.15 13.32
CA VAL A 282 -17.33 15.82 12.14
C VAL A 282 -17.03 17.29 12.42
N GLN A 283 -17.93 17.99 13.12
CA GLN A 283 -17.69 19.36 13.57
C GLN A 283 -16.42 19.44 14.43
N GLN A 284 -16.24 18.50 15.36
CA GLN A 284 -15.06 18.43 16.20
C GLN A 284 -13.78 18.21 15.39
N LEU A 285 -13.77 17.26 14.44
CA LEU A 285 -12.63 17.00 13.55
C LEU A 285 -12.24 18.25 12.75
N ILE A 286 -13.22 18.92 12.15
CA ILE A 286 -12.99 20.15 11.38
C ILE A 286 -12.44 21.28 12.26
N ASN A 287 -12.98 21.46 13.47
CA ASN A 287 -12.49 22.49 14.39
C ASN A 287 -11.05 22.24 14.85
N GLN A 288 -10.67 20.96 15.04
CA GLN A 288 -9.31 20.59 15.46
C GLN A 288 -8.26 20.86 14.38
N SER A 289 -8.60 20.79 13.09
CA SER A 289 -7.63 21.06 12.02
C SER A 289 -7.30 22.53 11.86
N GLY A 290 -8.14 23.44 12.39
CA GLY A 290 -8.00 24.89 12.23
C GLY A 290 -8.13 25.39 10.78
N SER A 291 -8.48 24.51 9.84
CA SER A 291 -8.54 24.81 8.41
C SER A 291 -9.97 25.10 7.97
N ARG A 292 -10.13 26.19 7.23
CA ARG A 292 -11.42 26.58 6.64
C ARG A 292 -11.82 25.55 5.58
N GLN A 293 -12.96 24.91 5.80
CA GLN A 293 -13.50 23.90 4.88
C GLN A 293 -14.33 24.56 3.78
N ARG A 294 -14.38 23.91 2.62
CA ARG A 294 -15.18 24.31 1.48
C ARG A 294 -16.12 23.17 1.08
N VAL A 295 -17.29 23.53 0.58
CA VAL A 295 -18.21 22.60 -0.05
C VAL A 295 -17.82 22.49 -1.53
N ARG A 296 -17.48 21.29 -1.98
CA ARG A 296 -17.25 20.96 -3.39
C ARG A 296 -18.56 20.48 -3.99
N VAL A 297 -19.07 21.19 -4.97
CA VAL A 297 -20.25 20.80 -5.74
C VAL A 297 -19.80 20.30 -7.09
N THR A 298 -20.19 19.06 -7.40
CA THR A 298 -19.86 18.39 -8.66
C THR A 298 -21.13 18.28 -9.51
N ARG A 299 -21.02 18.68 -10.77
CA ARG A 299 -22.08 18.59 -11.79
C ARG A 299 -21.58 17.84 -13.00
N ASP A 300 -22.48 17.18 -13.73
CA ASP A 300 -22.14 16.62 -15.03
C ASP A 300 -21.83 17.77 -16.01
N LYS A 301 -20.72 17.68 -16.73
CA LYS A 301 -20.25 18.76 -17.61
C LYS A 301 -21.15 18.95 -18.83
N ASN A 302 -21.77 17.88 -19.32
CA ASN A 302 -22.51 17.90 -20.58
C ASN A 302 -23.96 18.37 -20.36
N THR A 303 -24.57 17.95 -19.25
CA THR A 303 -25.97 18.21 -18.92
C THR A 303 -26.15 19.33 -17.89
N GLY A 304 -25.14 19.61 -17.07
CA GLY A 304 -25.23 20.54 -15.93
C GLY A 304 -25.95 19.95 -14.71
N GLU A 305 -26.36 18.69 -14.77
CA GLU A 305 -27.07 18.00 -13.70
C GLU A 305 -26.23 17.98 -12.40
N PHE A 306 -26.90 18.20 -11.27
CA PHE A 306 -26.27 18.09 -9.97
C PHE A 306 -25.95 16.62 -9.67
N LEU A 307 -24.68 16.32 -9.40
CA LEU A 307 -24.26 14.97 -9.03
C LEU A 307 -24.12 14.81 -7.52
N ARG A 308 -23.39 15.72 -6.87
CA ARG A 308 -23.14 15.67 -5.42
C ARG A 308 -22.59 16.99 -4.88
N ALA A 309 -22.74 17.19 -3.57
CA ALA A 309 -22.07 18.24 -2.81
C ALA A 309 -21.42 17.61 -1.58
N ILE A 310 -20.11 17.78 -1.43
CA ILE A 310 -19.37 17.18 -0.33
C ILE A 310 -18.40 18.16 0.33
N ILE A 311 -17.99 17.86 1.55
CA ILE A 311 -16.87 18.47 2.26
C ILE A 311 -15.77 17.42 2.35
N LYS A 312 -14.59 17.70 1.80
CA LYS A 312 -13.43 16.82 1.87
C LYS A 312 -12.50 17.27 3.00
N HIS A 313 -12.45 16.50 4.08
CA HIS A 313 -11.63 16.80 5.25
C HIS A 313 -10.43 15.84 5.34
N ARG A 314 -9.21 16.39 5.33
CA ARG A 314 -7.98 15.58 5.40
C ARG A 314 -7.68 15.14 6.82
N ILE A 315 -7.41 13.85 7.01
CA ILE A 315 -6.96 13.28 8.29
C ILE A 315 -5.43 13.17 8.32
N GLY A 316 -4.81 12.68 7.24
CA GLY A 316 -3.36 12.48 7.21
C GLY A 316 -2.82 12.23 5.80
N ASN A 317 -1.52 12.45 5.65
CA ASN A 317 -0.76 12.08 4.46
C ASN A 317 0.48 11.29 4.86
N LEU A 318 0.91 10.41 3.97
CA LEU A 318 2.20 9.73 4.02
C LEU A 318 2.91 9.86 2.66
N GLU A 319 4.12 10.38 2.69
CA GLU A 319 4.95 10.58 1.52
C GLU A 319 5.94 9.42 1.36
N VAL A 320 5.95 8.82 0.17
CA VAL A 320 6.86 7.72 -0.19
C VAL A 320 7.68 8.16 -1.39
N SER A 321 8.98 8.34 -1.21
CA SER A 321 9.87 8.65 -2.32
C SER A 321 10.28 7.39 -3.05
N SER A 322 10.27 7.43 -4.39
CA SER A 322 10.73 6.35 -5.24
C SER A 322 11.77 6.88 -6.25
N PRO A 323 13.07 6.93 -5.88
CA PRO A 323 14.11 7.54 -6.69
C PRO A 323 14.47 6.73 -7.95
N LYS A 324 13.99 5.49 -8.08
CA LYS A 324 14.21 4.70 -9.30
C LYS A 324 13.10 4.87 -10.33
N THR A 325 12.12 5.74 -10.07
CA THR A 325 10.99 6.00 -10.96
C THR A 325 10.76 7.51 -11.16
N GLU A 326 10.01 7.86 -12.19
CA GLU A 326 9.60 9.24 -12.50
C GLU A 326 8.69 9.86 -11.44
N TRP A 327 8.02 9.02 -10.66
CA TRP A 327 7.07 9.44 -9.64
C TRP A 327 7.44 8.96 -8.25
N ASP A 328 7.11 9.81 -7.28
CA ASP A 328 6.93 9.52 -5.87
C ASP A 328 5.43 9.36 -5.58
N TYR A 329 5.09 8.93 -4.36
CA TYR A 329 3.71 8.71 -3.95
C TYR A 329 3.33 9.58 -2.75
N ARG A 330 2.05 9.96 -2.71
CA ARG A 330 1.38 10.40 -1.50
C ARG A 330 0.19 9.49 -1.22
N ILE A 331 0.18 8.84 -0.07
CA ILE A 331 -0.98 8.13 0.46
C ILE A 331 -1.77 9.13 1.31
N GLY A 332 -2.95 9.51 0.87
CA GLY A 332 -3.85 10.42 1.58
C GLY A 332 -5.00 9.67 2.23
N ILE A 333 -5.37 10.10 3.42
CA ILE A 333 -6.55 9.64 4.15
C ILE A 333 -7.45 10.85 4.38
N ASN A 334 -8.65 10.82 3.80
CA ASN A 334 -9.63 11.89 3.92
C ASN A 334 -10.99 11.33 4.34
N LEU A 335 -11.85 12.21 4.84
CA LEU A 335 -13.29 11.99 4.94
C LEU A 335 -13.97 12.77 3.82
N GLU A 336 -14.76 12.08 3.00
CA GLU A 336 -15.74 12.71 2.11
C GLU A 336 -17.09 12.75 2.84
N ILE A 337 -17.54 13.95 3.22
CA ILE A 337 -18.76 14.17 4.00
C ILE A 337 -19.82 14.77 3.08
N ASP A 338 -20.96 14.13 2.92
CA ASP A 338 -22.09 14.67 2.17
C ASP A 338 -22.58 15.96 2.83
N PHE A 339 -22.67 17.03 2.04
CA PHE A 339 -23.15 18.32 2.53
C PHE A 339 -24.68 18.29 2.71
N PRO A 340 -25.19 18.47 3.94
CA PRO A 340 -26.63 18.30 4.21
C PRO A 340 -27.48 19.55 3.91
N GLY A 341 -26.86 20.68 3.55
CA GLY A 341 -27.55 21.95 3.30
C GLY A 341 -27.92 22.17 1.83
N SER A 342 -28.70 23.23 1.58
CA SER A 342 -28.93 23.69 0.20
C SER A 342 -27.67 24.33 -0.36
N VAL A 343 -27.31 23.96 -1.58
CA VAL A 343 -26.17 24.55 -2.30
C VAL A 343 -26.48 25.97 -2.79
N GLU A 344 -27.76 26.28 -3.04
CA GLU A 344 -28.19 27.55 -3.65
C GLU A 344 -27.90 28.76 -2.76
N SER A 345 -27.90 28.59 -1.44
CA SER A 345 -27.62 29.65 -0.47
C SER A 345 -26.12 29.86 -0.22
N LEU A 346 -25.26 28.97 -0.73
CA LEU A 346 -23.83 29.03 -0.44
C LEU A 346 -23.14 30.12 -1.28
N LYS A 347 -22.18 30.79 -0.64
CA LYS A 347 -21.32 31.77 -1.32
C LYS A 347 -20.20 31.06 -2.06
N PRO A 348 -19.98 31.31 -3.37
CA PRO A 348 -18.84 30.76 -4.09
C PRO A 348 -17.51 31.13 -3.40
N ALA A 349 -16.63 30.15 -3.26
CA ALA A 349 -15.29 30.34 -2.73
C ALA A 349 -14.39 30.89 -3.83
N VAL A 350 -14.17 32.20 -3.81
CA VAL A 350 -13.38 32.92 -4.82
C VAL A 350 -12.10 33.45 -4.18
N GLU A 351 -10.96 33.13 -4.78
CA GLU A 351 -9.66 33.68 -4.36
C GLU A 351 -9.51 35.12 -4.85
N GLY A 352 -8.77 35.94 -4.11
CA GLY A 352 -8.59 37.36 -4.44
C GLY A 352 -8.11 37.58 -5.88
N GLY A 353 -8.84 38.41 -6.64
CA GLY A 353 -8.54 38.73 -8.03
C GLY A 353 -8.97 37.69 -9.08
N LYS A 354 -9.60 36.58 -8.66
CA LYS A 354 -10.15 35.56 -9.57
C LYS A 354 -11.66 35.69 -9.73
N THR A 355 -12.20 35.11 -10.80
CA THR A 355 -13.66 34.98 -11.02
C THR A 355 -14.14 33.58 -10.67
N VAL A 356 -15.44 33.42 -10.41
CA VAL A 356 -16.04 32.08 -10.18
C VAL A 356 -15.75 31.14 -11.35
N GLU A 357 -15.86 31.62 -12.59
CA GLU A 357 -15.57 30.80 -13.78
C GLU A 357 -14.10 30.41 -13.87
N SER A 358 -13.17 31.27 -13.44
CA SER A 358 -11.74 30.90 -13.39
C SER A 358 -11.42 29.88 -12.29
N MET A 359 -12.26 29.78 -11.26
CA MET A 359 -12.11 28.81 -10.16
C MET A 359 -12.75 27.45 -10.49
N LYS A 360 -13.67 27.40 -11.45
CA LYS A 360 -14.33 26.19 -11.93
C LYS A 360 -13.31 25.21 -12.49
N ARG A 361 -13.36 23.95 -12.04
CA ARG A 361 -12.50 22.88 -12.53
C ARG A 361 -13.31 21.92 -13.39
N GLN A 362 -12.93 21.80 -14.65
CA GLN A 362 -13.49 20.79 -15.55
C GLN A 362 -12.62 19.55 -15.50
N LYS A 363 -13.22 18.41 -15.19
CA LYS A 363 -12.54 17.12 -15.04
C LYS A 363 -12.97 16.18 -16.14
N ASP A 364 -11.98 15.62 -16.81
CA ASP A 364 -12.12 14.56 -17.79
C ASP A 364 -11.42 13.33 -17.22
N ARG A 365 -12.21 12.33 -16.80
CA ARG A 365 -11.73 11.23 -15.96
C ARG A 365 -12.05 9.87 -16.55
N MET A 366 -11.00 9.07 -16.72
CA MET A 366 -11.07 7.66 -17.06
C MET A 366 -10.79 6.83 -15.81
N SER A 367 -11.80 6.09 -15.36
CA SER A 367 -11.76 5.26 -14.16
C SER A 367 -11.68 3.79 -14.54
N TYR A 368 -10.74 3.08 -13.90
CA TYR A 368 -10.47 1.67 -14.09
C TYR A 368 -10.61 0.95 -12.76
N SER A 369 -11.57 0.04 -12.61
CA SER A 369 -11.81 -0.64 -11.32
C SER A 369 -11.81 -2.16 -11.46
N TRP A 370 -11.39 -2.87 -10.40
CA TRP A 370 -11.41 -4.33 -10.38
C TRP A 370 -11.52 -4.87 -8.97
N LEU A 371 -12.05 -6.10 -8.87
CA LEU A 371 -12.26 -6.84 -7.61
C LEU A 371 -13.13 -6.11 -6.57
N GLY A 372 -13.79 -5.01 -6.93
CA GLY A 372 -14.52 -4.14 -6.00
C GLY A 372 -13.63 -3.57 -4.88
N ALA A 373 -12.32 -3.50 -5.12
CA ALA A 373 -11.33 -3.15 -4.09
C ALA A 373 -10.39 -2.03 -4.52
N TYR A 374 -10.12 -1.89 -5.81
CA TYR A 374 -9.19 -0.92 -6.37
C TYR A 374 -9.86 -0.13 -7.48
N GLN A 375 -9.61 1.16 -7.52
CA GLN A 375 -9.95 2.05 -8.62
C GLN A 375 -8.74 2.90 -8.98
N VAL A 376 -8.38 2.96 -10.25
CA VAL A 376 -7.37 3.88 -10.78
C VAL A 376 -8.06 4.93 -11.62
N ASP A 377 -7.86 6.19 -11.27
CA ASP A 377 -8.43 7.34 -11.97
C ASP A 377 -7.32 8.11 -12.69
N LEU A 378 -7.41 8.16 -14.01
CA LEU A 378 -6.58 9.01 -14.85
C LEU A 378 -7.40 10.25 -15.21
N THR A 379 -7.02 11.41 -14.68
CA THR A 379 -7.83 12.63 -14.74
C THR A 379 -7.05 13.77 -15.39
N GLN A 380 -7.66 14.42 -16.38
CA GLN A 380 -7.24 15.73 -16.87
C GLN A 380 -8.14 16.80 -16.22
N VAL A 381 -7.53 17.77 -15.56
CA VAL A 381 -8.21 18.89 -14.91
C VAL A 381 -7.89 20.18 -15.65
N THR A 382 -8.91 20.87 -16.13
CA THR A 382 -8.79 22.20 -16.74
C THR A 382 -9.37 23.24 -15.78
N GLN A 383 -8.60 24.26 -15.46
CA GLN A 383 -9.02 25.38 -14.61
C GLN A 383 -8.46 26.70 -15.16
N GLY A 384 -9.33 27.53 -15.72
CA GLY A 384 -8.90 28.70 -16.48
C GLY A 384 -7.93 28.31 -17.62
N PRO A 385 -6.76 28.94 -17.76
CA PRO A 385 -5.77 28.58 -18.76
C PRO A 385 -4.92 27.36 -18.35
N SER A 386 -5.02 26.89 -17.11
CA SER A 386 -4.21 25.79 -16.59
C SER A 386 -4.82 24.44 -16.94
N LYS A 387 -3.97 23.49 -17.31
CA LYS A 387 -4.31 22.09 -17.51
C LYS A 387 -3.35 21.23 -16.70
N ASN A 388 -3.90 20.40 -15.80
CA ASN A 388 -3.15 19.44 -15.01
C ASN A 388 -3.55 18.01 -15.41
N HIS A 389 -2.60 17.07 -15.30
CA HIS A 389 -2.85 15.65 -15.50
C HIS A 389 -2.49 14.91 -14.21
N GLU A 390 -3.43 14.11 -13.71
CA GLU A 390 -3.37 13.46 -12.41
C GLU A 390 -3.64 11.96 -12.58
N LEU A 391 -3.00 11.15 -11.74
CA LEU A 391 -3.25 9.73 -11.60
C LEU A 391 -3.43 9.42 -10.12
N GLU A 392 -4.53 8.75 -9.79
CA GLU A 392 -4.95 8.43 -8.44
C GLU A 392 -5.31 6.94 -8.38
N LEU A 393 -5.04 6.28 -7.26
CA LEU A 393 -5.50 4.93 -6.97
C LEU A 393 -6.23 4.95 -5.63
N GLU A 394 -7.49 4.59 -5.63
CA GLU A 394 -8.36 4.56 -4.47
C GLU A 394 -8.63 3.12 -4.04
N LEU A 395 -8.69 2.91 -2.72
CA LEU A 395 -9.22 1.69 -2.12
C LEU A 395 -10.71 1.84 -1.83
N THR A 396 -11.49 0.81 -2.15
CA THR A 396 -12.91 0.79 -1.80
C THR A 396 -13.09 0.79 -0.27
N SER A 397 -13.73 1.85 0.25
CA SER A 397 -13.91 2.11 1.68
C SER A 397 -14.48 0.91 2.43
N ASP A 398 -15.60 0.36 1.95
CA ASP A 398 -16.30 -0.75 2.60
C ASP A 398 -15.42 -2.00 2.72
N VAL A 399 -14.64 -2.30 1.67
CA VAL A 399 -13.72 -3.46 1.67
C VAL A 399 -12.58 -3.22 2.66
N LEU A 400 -11.99 -2.03 2.66
CA LEU A 400 -10.94 -1.66 3.59
C LEU A 400 -11.41 -1.77 5.04
N ILE A 401 -12.57 -1.19 5.35
CA ILE A 401 -13.15 -1.21 6.70
C ILE A 401 -13.52 -2.64 7.12
N ALA A 402 -14.17 -3.42 6.25
CA ALA A 402 -14.57 -4.79 6.57
C ALA A 402 -13.36 -5.69 6.87
N GLU A 403 -12.28 -5.61 6.08
CA GLU A 403 -11.07 -6.40 6.34
C GLU A 403 -10.31 -5.88 7.57
N ALA A 404 -10.32 -4.57 7.83
CA ALA A 404 -9.75 -3.98 9.04
C ALA A 404 -10.51 -4.41 10.31
N ASP A 405 -11.85 -4.51 10.26
CA ASP A 405 -12.68 -4.92 11.39
C ASP A 405 -12.54 -6.40 11.73
N LYS A 406 -12.29 -7.26 10.72
CA LYS A 406 -11.85 -8.64 10.96
C LYS A 406 -10.50 -8.66 11.67
N ALA A 407 -9.54 -7.84 11.23
CA ALA A 407 -8.24 -7.75 11.90
C ALA A 407 -8.36 -7.26 13.36
N ARG A 408 -9.19 -6.25 13.64
CA ARG A 408 -9.47 -5.77 15.02
C ARG A 408 -10.06 -6.86 15.92
N ARG A 409 -10.84 -7.78 15.35
CA ARG A 409 -11.45 -8.92 16.06
C ARG A 409 -10.52 -10.14 16.13
N ASN A 410 -9.26 -10.03 15.69
CA ASN A 410 -8.32 -11.15 15.57
C ASN A 410 -8.84 -12.30 14.68
N GLU A 411 -9.64 -11.96 13.66
CA GLU A 411 -10.15 -12.90 12.67
C GLU A 411 -9.23 -12.96 11.44
N ALA A 412 -9.33 -14.05 10.68
CA ALA A 412 -8.71 -14.16 9.37
C ALA A 412 -9.21 -13.02 8.46
N ASN A 413 -8.27 -12.27 7.90
CA ASN A 413 -8.55 -11.06 7.16
C ASN A 413 -7.54 -10.89 6.00
N ARG A 414 -7.81 -9.90 5.15
CA ARG A 414 -6.97 -9.55 4.00
C ARG A 414 -6.51 -8.09 4.05
N TYR A 415 -6.49 -7.44 5.22
CA TYR A 415 -6.15 -6.03 5.33
C TYR A 415 -4.76 -5.72 4.76
N GLU A 416 -3.73 -6.40 5.27
CA GLU A 416 -2.35 -6.19 4.78
C GLU A 416 -2.20 -6.61 3.30
N SER A 417 -2.90 -7.67 2.88
CA SER A 417 -2.92 -8.09 1.48
C SER A 417 -3.53 -7.04 0.55
N LEU A 418 -4.59 -6.36 0.99
CA LEU A 418 -5.25 -5.27 0.26
C LEU A 418 -4.29 -4.10 0.04
N ILE A 419 -3.61 -3.67 1.10
CA ILE A 419 -2.62 -2.57 1.06
C ILE A 419 -1.40 -2.96 0.21
N ASN A 420 -0.89 -4.18 0.35
CA ASN A 420 0.17 -4.70 -0.51
C ASN A 420 -0.24 -4.69 -1.99
N GLY A 421 -1.50 -5.01 -2.29
CA GLY A 421 -2.03 -4.88 -3.64
C GLY A 421 -2.03 -3.44 -4.15
N MET A 422 -2.41 -2.46 -3.32
CA MET A 422 -2.29 -1.04 -3.67
C MET A 422 -0.83 -0.68 -3.99
N MET A 423 0.11 -0.98 -3.09
CA MET A 423 1.54 -0.67 -3.28
C MET A 423 2.14 -1.33 -4.53
N ASN A 424 1.74 -2.56 -4.83
CA ASN A 424 2.18 -3.24 -6.04
C ASN A 424 1.65 -2.57 -7.31
N ASN A 425 0.40 -2.08 -7.31
CA ASN A 425 -0.12 -1.30 -8.43
C ASN A 425 0.61 0.05 -8.58
N LEU A 426 0.93 0.73 -7.47
CA LEU A 426 1.77 1.94 -7.48
C LEU A 426 3.09 1.71 -8.21
N ARG A 427 3.79 0.64 -7.82
CA ARG A 427 5.09 0.24 -8.37
C ARG A 427 5.00 -0.14 -9.84
N VAL A 428 3.98 -0.89 -10.24
CA VAL A 428 3.81 -1.33 -11.64
C VAL A 428 3.57 -0.12 -12.55
N LEU A 429 2.66 0.77 -12.19
CA LEU A 429 2.34 1.94 -13.03
C LEU A 429 3.50 2.94 -13.09
N SER A 430 4.27 3.12 -12.01
CA SER A 430 5.48 3.94 -12.03
C SER A 430 6.57 3.40 -12.96
N ARG A 431 6.76 2.07 -12.96
CA ARG A 431 7.77 1.42 -13.82
C ARG A 431 7.39 1.48 -15.29
N GLU A 432 6.09 1.37 -15.59
CA GLU A 432 5.60 1.53 -16.96
C GLU A 432 6.00 2.90 -17.53
N ILE A 433 5.92 3.98 -16.75
CA ILE A 433 6.29 5.31 -17.24
C ILE A 433 7.78 5.56 -17.31
N THR A 434 8.54 5.05 -16.33
CA THR A 434 9.99 5.29 -16.24
C THR A 434 10.77 4.61 -17.38
N GLY A 435 10.25 3.51 -17.93
CA GLY A 435 10.99 2.67 -18.88
C GLY A 435 12.03 1.78 -18.18
N PRO A 436 12.64 0.82 -18.92
CA PRO A 436 13.65 -0.06 -18.34
C PRO A 436 14.91 0.73 -17.93
N PRO A 437 15.59 0.37 -16.83
CA PRO A 437 16.83 1.02 -16.44
C PRO A 437 17.88 0.90 -17.56
N GLY A 438 18.25 2.01 -18.20
CA GLY A 438 19.31 2.07 -19.21
C GLY A 438 18.88 2.09 -20.68
N ALA A 439 17.65 2.50 -20.99
CA ALA A 439 17.25 2.90 -22.35
C ALA A 439 17.60 4.37 -22.65
#